data_AF-A0AAN9V1K2-F1
#
_entry.id   AF-A0AAN9V1K2-F1
#
_cell.length_a   1.000
_cell.length_b   1.000
_cell.length_c   1.000
_cell.angle_alpha   90.00
_cell.angle_beta   90.00
_cell.angle_gamma   90.00
#
_symmetry.space_group_name_H-M   'P 1'
#
loop_
_entity.id
_entity.type
_entity.pdbx_description
1 polymer ?
#
loop_
_entity_poly.entity_id
_entity_poly.type
_entity_poly.pdbx_seq_one_letter_code
_entity_poly.pdbx_strand_id
1 'polypeptide(L)'
;MYYFHTFFLAALASLAGQATAVSWYFLRYYTPSGAKLTSFTGEIAIPSLPAAGVYYLWPGLQPTDSSGVYQNVLDGRSGTWWIGSGWCCSNPSLPWGGGFNTYGGETVAFSNVLNGNQWTSTLTRRSSGEVVTDNFALAMDLVTTESKSL
;
A
#
# COMPACT_ATOMS: atom_id res chain seq x y z
N MET A 1 -29.87 -32.68 38.78
CA MET A 1 -28.97 -33.39 37.84
C MET A 1 -29.73 -33.59 36.55
N TYR A 2 -29.48 -32.99 35.38
CA TYR A 2 -28.36 -32.26 34.82
C TYR A 2 -28.93 -31.30 33.75
N TYR A 3 -28.98 -29.99 33.99
CA TYR A 3 -29.38 -29.01 32.96
C TYR A 3 -28.65 -27.67 33.15
N PHE A 4 -27.37 -27.72 33.49
CA PHE A 4 -26.56 -26.51 33.72
C PHE A 4 -25.21 -26.54 32.98
N HIS A 5 -25.06 -27.39 31.96
CA HIS A 5 -23.79 -27.52 31.22
C HIS A 5 -23.89 -27.18 29.72
N THR A 6 -25.09 -27.12 29.14
CA THR A 6 -25.23 -26.96 27.68
C THR A 6 -25.18 -25.51 27.21
N PHE A 7 -25.45 -24.53 28.08
CA PHE A 7 -25.42 -23.10 27.71
C PHE A 7 -24.02 -22.46 27.74
N PHE A 8 -23.05 -23.09 28.43
CA PHE A 8 -21.71 -22.50 28.57
C PHE A 8 -20.82 -22.72 27.33
N LEU A 9 -21.10 -23.76 26.53
CA LEU A 9 -20.33 -24.09 25.33
C LEU A 9 -20.65 -23.21 24.11
N ALA A 10 -21.85 -22.60 24.06
CA ALA A 10 -22.24 -21.73 22.94
C ALA A 10 -21.63 -20.31 23.03
N ALA A 11 -21.19 -19.88 24.22
CA ALA A 11 -20.62 -18.54 24.44
C ALA A 11 -19.11 -18.44 24.14
N LEU A 12 -18.38 -19.57 24.08
CA LEU A 12 -16.94 -19.56 23.78
C LEU A 12 -16.64 -19.50 22.27
N ALA A 13 -17.58 -19.90 21.42
CA ALA A 13 -17.40 -19.92 19.97
C ALA A 13 -17.49 -18.53 19.29
N SER A 14 -18.00 -17.52 20.00
CA SER A 14 -18.13 -16.15 19.49
C SER A 14 -16.90 -15.27 19.73
N LEU A 15 -15.85 -15.80 20.38
CA LEU A 15 -14.58 -15.10 20.63
C LEU A 15 -13.49 -15.40 19.60
N ALA A 16 -13.80 -16.13 18.52
CA ALA A 16 -12.89 -16.25 17.38
C ALA A 16 -12.89 -14.93 16.59
N GLY A 17 -12.26 -13.90 17.14
CA GLY A 17 -11.90 -12.71 16.39
C GLY A 17 -11.04 -13.12 15.20
N GLN A 18 -11.44 -12.74 14.00
CA GLN A 18 -10.59 -12.86 12.82
C GLN A 18 -9.39 -11.94 13.04
N ALA A 19 -8.29 -12.49 13.53
CA ALA A 19 -7.00 -11.80 13.47
C ALA A 19 -6.52 -11.87 12.01
N THR A 20 -6.85 -10.87 11.20
CA THR A 20 -6.16 -10.66 9.93
C THR A 20 -4.77 -10.11 10.27
N ALA A 21 -3.75 -10.97 10.15
CA ALA A 21 -2.38 -10.55 10.34
C ALA A 21 -1.92 -9.77 9.10
N VAL A 22 -2.21 -8.46 9.07
CA VAL A 22 -1.59 -7.58 8.08
C VAL A 22 -0.10 -7.53 8.38
N SER A 23 0.72 -8.02 7.44
CA SER A 23 2.17 -8.07 7.62
C SER A 23 2.79 -6.84 6.97
N TRP A 24 3.49 -6.05 7.79
CA TRP A 24 4.16 -4.83 7.37
C TRP A 24 5.66 -5.00 7.53
N TYR A 25 6.42 -4.61 6.51
CA TYR A 25 7.86 -4.69 6.50
C TYR A 25 8.43 -3.28 6.29
N PHE A 26 9.08 -2.75 7.32
CA PHE A 26 9.65 -1.41 7.26
C PHE A 26 11.16 -1.50 7.11
N LEU A 27 11.71 -0.75 6.16
CA LEU A 27 13.14 -0.47 6.11
C LEU A 27 13.35 0.99 6.49
N ARG A 28 14.00 1.24 7.64
CA ARG A 28 14.29 2.61 8.06
C ARG A 28 15.65 3.04 7.53
N TYR A 29 15.64 4.08 6.70
CA TYR A 29 16.87 4.77 6.29
C TYR A 29 17.17 5.90 7.25
N TYR A 30 18.36 5.86 7.86
CA TYR A 30 18.90 6.95 8.67
C TYR A 30 19.73 7.85 7.76
N THR A 31 19.17 8.97 7.34
CA THR A 31 19.90 9.96 6.55
C THR A 31 20.72 10.88 7.48
N PRO A 32 21.87 11.41 7.02
CA PRO A 32 22.57 12.48 7.71
C PRO A 32 21.65 13.69 7.93
N SER A 33 21.96 14.54 8.91
CA SER A 33 21.19 15.76 9.17
C SER A 33 21.06 16.62 7.91
N GLY A 34 19.83 16.99 7.56
CA GLY A 34 19.51 17.78 6.36
C GLY A 34 19.44 16.99 5.05
N ALA A 35 19.77 15.70 5.04
CA ALA A 35 19.56 14.83 3.89
C ALA A 35 18.18 14.17 3.93
N LYS A 36 17.53 14.07 2.76
CA LYS A 36 16.20 13.48 2.58
C LYS A 36 16.17 12.58 1.37
N LEU A 37 15.24 11.61 1.36
CA LEU A 37 14.94 10.85 0.15
C LEU A 37 14.35 11.78 -0.91
N THR A 38 14.92 11.78 -2.11
CA THR A 38 14.43 12.55 -3.24
C THR A 38 13.86 11.67 -4.35
N SER A 39 14.09 10.36 -4.30
CA SER A 39 13.53 9.42 -5.27
C SER A 39 13.33 8.04 -4.65
N PHE A 40 12.24 7.38 -5.04
CA PHE A 40 11.99 5.97 -4.75
C PHE A 40 11.38 5.31 -5.99
N THR A 41 12.16 4.43 -6.61
CA THR A 41 11.84 3.83 -7.90
C THR A 41 12.03 2.32 -7.82
N GLY A 42 11.25 1.56 -8.57
CA GLY A 42 11.39 0.11 -8.61
C GLY A 42 10.41 -0.55 -9.56
N GLU A 43 10.33 -1.86 -9.49
CA GLU A 43 9.39 -2.66 -10.26
C GLU A 43 8.62 -3.60 -9.34
N ILE A 44 7.33 -3.77 -9.63
CA ILE A 44 6.44 -4.68 -8.93
C ILE A 44 6.08 -5.80 -9.90
N ALA A 45 6.48 -7.03 -9.56
CA ALA A 45 5.97 -8.22 -10.22
C ALA A 45 4.54 -8.48 -9.71
N ILE A 46 3.57 -8.47 -10.63
CA ILE A 46 2.16 -8.57 -10.27
C ILE A 46 1.84 -10.03 -9.95
N PRO A 47 1.42 -10.36 -8.71
CA PRO A 47 1.07 -11.74 -8.37
C PRO A 47 -0.29 -12.13 -8.97
N SER A 48 -0.54 -13.42 -9.09
CA SER A 48 -1.89 -13.92 -9.37
C SER A 48 -2.85 -13.50 -8.25
N LEU A 49 -4.01 -12.95 -8.62
CA LEU A 49 -5.10 -12.63 -7.69
C LEU A 49 -6.00 -13.86 -7.55
N PRO A 50 -6.15 -14.47 -6.36
CA PRO A 50 -6.94 -15.70 -6.21
C PRO A 50 -8.44 -15.49 -6.47
N ALA A 51 -8.99 -14.38 -5.99
CA ALA A 51 -10.38 -13.97 -6.14
C ALA A 51 -10.52 -12.48 -5.80
N ALA A 52 -11.70 -11.91 -6.05
CA ALA A 52 -12.07 -10.61 -5.49
C ALA A 52 -12.02 -10.65 -3.96
N GLY A 53 -11.31 -9.70 -3.34
CA GLY A 53 -11.16 -9.66 -1.88
C GLY A 53 -10.30 -8.49 -1.41
N VAL A 54 -10.21 -8.30 -0.10
CA VAL A 54 -9.44 -7.20 0.49
C VAL A 54 -7.96 -7.55 0.49
N TYR A 55 -7.35 -7.44 -0.69
CA TYR A 55 -5.92 -7.62 -0.90
C TYR A 55 -5.29 -6.29 -1.25
N TYR A 56 -4.22 -5.93 -0.55
CA TYR A 56 -3.44 -4.73 -0.82
C TYR A 56 -1.95 -5.05 -0.75
N LEU A 57 -1.22 -4.66 -1.80
CA LEU A 57 0.23 -4.80 -1.87
C LEU A 57 0.83 -3.46 -2.27
N TRP A 58 1.85 -3.00 -1.55
CA TRP A 58 2.49 -1.73 -1.90
C TRP A 58 3.92 -1.61 -1.39
N PRO A 59 4.80 -1.02 -2.22
CA PRO A 59 5.88 -0.21 -1.73
C PRO A 59 5.36 1.22 -1.44
N GLY A 60 5.94 1.88 -0.46
CA GLY A 60 5.64 3.26 -0.11
C GLY A 60 6.77 3.96 0.62
N LEU A 61 6.54 5.23 0.90
CA LEU A 61 7.36 6.05 1.77
C LEU A 61 6.47 6.63 2.87
N GLN A 62 6.86 6.47 4.13
CA GLN A 62 6.22 7.04 5.30
C GLN A 62 7.11 8.14 5.87
N PRO A 63 6.58 9.31 6.25
CA PRO A 63 7.37 10.29 6.99
C PRO A 63 7.77 9.78 8.37
N THR A 64 8.83 10.36 8.92
CA THR A 64 9.36 9.97 10.24
C THR A 64 8.40 10.22 11.40
N ASP A 65 7.42 11.11 11.21
CA ASP A 65 6.35 11.38 12.17
C ASP A 65 5.14 10.44 12.04
N SER A 66 5.19 9.48 11.10
CA SER A 66 4.13 8.51 10.82
C SER A 66 2.78 9.15 10.45
N SER A 67 2.76 10.39 9.95
CA SER A 67 1.53 11.11 9.59
C SER A 67 0.76 10.49 8.42
N GLY A 68 1.41 9.64 7.62
CA GLY A 68 0.77 8.85 6.57
C GLY A 68 1.74 7.94 5.82
N VAL A 69 1.41 7.60 4.58
CA VAL A 69 2.19 6.78 3.65
C VAL A 69 1.88 7.25 2.23
N TYR A 70 2.92 7.65 1.52
CA TYR A 70 2.93 7.91 0.09
C TYR A 70 3.28 6.63 -0.66
N GLN A 71 2.38 6.08 -1.46
CA GLN A 71 2.44 4.67 -1.85
C GLN A 71 1.91 4.41 -3.25
N ASN A 72 2.41 3.32 -3.86
CA ASN A 72 1.88 2.73 -5.08
C ASN A 72 1.15 1.44 -4.69
N VAL A 73 -0.18 1.42 -4.79
CA VAL A 73 -0.99 0.33 -4.21
C VAL A 73 -1.63 -0.51 -5.29
N LEU A 74 -1.39 -1.82 -5.22
CA LEU A 74 -2.21 -2.83 -5.87
C LEU A 74 -3.43 -3.13 -5.01
N ASP A 75 -4.61 -2.94 -5.57
CA ASP A 75 -5.91 -3.19 -4.97
C ASP A 75 -6.62 -4.35 -5.67
N GLY A 76 -6.91 -5.42 -4.92
CA GLY A 76 -7.53 -6.66 -5.43
C GLY A 76 -9.04 -6.76 -5.19
N ARG A 77 -9.68 -5.71 -4.63
CA ARG A 77 -11.08 -5.77 -4.18
C ARG A 77 -12.08 -6.14 -5.26
N SER A 78 -11.81 -5.74 -6.51
CA SER A 78 -12.72 -5.95 -7.63
C SER A 78 -12.57 -7.32 -8.30
N GLY A 79 -11.56 -8.13 -7.93
CA GLY A 79 -11.22 -9.36 -8.64
C GLY A 79 -10.33 -9.15 -9.88
N THR A 80 -9.89 -7.91 -10.12
CA THR A 80 -8.78 -7.57 -11.02
C THR A 80 -7.86 -6.62 -10.26
N TRP A 81 -6.54 -6.79 -10.37
CA TRP A 81 -5.64 -5.84 -9.76
C TRP A 81 -5.80 -4.48 -10.42
N TRP A 82 -6.08 -3.46 -9.62
CA TRP A 82 -5.94 -2.06 -10.02
C TRP A 82 -4.73 -1.49 -9.29
N ILE A 83 -3.82 -0.85 -10.02
CA ILE A 83 -2.67 -0.16 -9.42
C ILE A 83 -2.84 1.36 -9.55
N GLY A 84 -2.62 2.07 -8.45
CA GLY A 84 -2.62 3.52 -8.43
C GLY A 84 -1.72 4.09 -7.33
N SER A 85 -1.31 5.34 -7.51
CA SER A 85 -0.49 6.06 -6.55
C SER A 85 -1.36 6.91 -5.62
N GLY A 86 -0.96 7.07 -4.35
CA GLY A 86 -1.74 7.86 -3.41
C GLY A 86 -1.05 8.15 -2.09
N TRP A 87 -1.70 9.01 -1.30
CA TRP A 87 -1.38 9.27 0.09
C TRP A 87 -2.50 8.73 1.00
N CYS A 88 -2.14 7.88 1.94
CA CYS A 88 -3.00 7.39 3.01
C CYS A 88 -2.42 7.83 4.36
N CYS A 89 -3.14 7.97 5.46
CA CYS A 89 -4.59 8.09 5.65
C CYS A 89 -4.89 9.30 6.55
N SER A 90 -3.95 10.26 6.66
CA SER A 90 -4.13 11.46 7.46
C SER A 90 -3.21 12.61 7.06
N ASN A 91 -3.68 13.82 7.37
CA ASN A 91 -3.04 15.15 7.35
C ASN A 91 -1.81 15.35 6.44
N PRO A 92 -1.98 15.85 5.20
CA PRO A 92 -3.22 16.27 4.56
C PRO A 92 -4.08 15.09 4.09
N SER A 93 -5.38 15.31 3.89
CA SER A 93 -6.19 14.42 3.05
C SER A 93 -5.91 14.78 1.60
N LEU A 94 -5.37 13.84 0.83
CA LEU A 94 -5.11 14.02 -0.60
C LEU A 94 -5.94 13.00 -1.39
N PRO A 95 -6.41 13.37 -2.60
CA PRO A 95 -7.04 12.40 -3.47
C PRO A 95 -6.04 11.32 -3.85
N TRP A 96 -6.55 10.11 -4.09
CA TRP A 96 -5.80 9.12 -4.85
C TRP A 96 -5.55 9.64 -6.27
N GLY A 97 -4.39 9.30 -6.81
CA GLY A 97 -4.07 9.54 -8.20
C GLY A 97 -4.86 8.65 -9.15
N GLY A 98 -4.54 8.76 -10.43
CA GLY A 98 -4.97 7.82 -11.44
C GLY A 98 -4.34 6.44 -11.26
N GLY A 99 -4.67 5.56 -12.20
CA GLY A 99 -4.16 4.20 -12.22
C GLY A 99 -4.76 3.39 -13.36
N PHE A 100 -4.38 2.12 -13.42
CA PHE A 100 -4.85 1.19 -14.45
C PHE A 100 -5.00 -0.23 -13.90
N ASN A 101 -5.78 -1.04 -14.61
CA ASN A 101 -5.84 -2.46 -14.34
C ASN A 101 -4.55 -3.16 -14.81
N THR A 102 -4.08 -4.13 -14.02
CA THR A 102 -2.94 -4.97 -14.33
C THR A 102 -3.22 -6.42 -13.92
N TYR A 103 -2.38 -7.36 -14.35
CA TYR A 103 -2.69 -8.79 -14.28
C TYR A 103 -1.50 -9.61 -13.79
N GLY A 104 -1.78 -10.77 -13.19
CA GLY A 104 -0.75 -11.67 -12.70
C GLY A 104 0.28 -12.03 -13.78
N GLY A 105 1.56 -12.02 -13.42
CA GLY A 105 2.68 -12.26 -14.34
C GLY A 105 3.17 -11.01 -15.08
N GLU A 106 2.47 -9.88 -14.98
CA GLU A 106 2.97 -8.61 -15.49
C GLU A 106 4.02 -7.99 -14.57
N THR A 107 4.68 -6.95 -15.09
CA THR A 107 5.56 -6.08 -14.31
C THR A 107 5.11 -4.63 -14.48
N VAL A 108 4.99 -3.91 -13.37
CA VAL A 108 4.74 -2.47 -13.37
C VAL A 108 5.94 -1.78 -12.76
N ALA A 109 6.55 -0.86 -13.50
CA ALA A 109 7.57 0.02 -12.95
C ALA A 109 6.91 1.21 -12.27
N PHE A 110 7.46 1.64 -11.14
CA PHE A 110 7.07 2.87 -10.46
C PHE A 110 8.27 3.80 -10.32
N SER A 111 8.01 5.09 -10.41
CA SER A 111 8.98 6.14 -10.12
C SER A 111 8.32 7.23 -9.30
N ASN A 112 8.80 7.43 -8.08
CA ASN A 112 8.39 8.53 -7.22
C ASN A 112 9.57 9.50 -7.08
N VAL A 113 9.40 10.76 -7.48
CA VAL A 113 10.49 11.76 -7.49
C VAL A 113 10.02 13.04 -6.81
N LEU A 114 10.84 13.56 -5.91
CA LEU A 114 10.63 14.86 -5.27
C LEU A 114 11.13 15.98 -6.20
N ASN A 115 10.20 16.78 -6.69
CA ASN A 115 10.43 17.96 -7.52
C ASN A 115 10.08 19.22 -6.72
N GLY A 116 11.09 19.84 -6.11
CA GLY A 116 10.89 20.97 -5.19
C GLY A 116 10.16 20.51 -3.92
N ASN A 117 8.89 20.90 -3.79
CA ASN A 117 8.03 20.57 -2.63
C ASN A 117 6.86 19.64 -3.00
N GLN A 118 6.94 18.99 -4.16
CA GLN A 118 5.91 18.10 -4.67
C GLN A 118 6.54 16.77 -5.07
N TRP A 119 5.88 15.67 -4.71
CA TRP A 119 6.21 14.35 -5.19
C TRP A 119 5.43 14.04 -6.46
N THR A 120 6.14 13.57 -7.48
CA THR A 120 5.54 13.08 -8.72
C THR A 120 5.67 11.56 -8.75
N SER A 121 4.54 10.85 -8.82
CA SER A 121 4.49 9.41 -9.11
C SER A 121 4.33 9.18 -10.60
N THR A 122 5.01 8.17 -11.12
CA THR A 122 4.79 7.64 -12.46
C THR A 122 4.70 6.13 -12.39
N LEU A 123 3.61 5.56 -12.91
CA LEU A 123 3.43 4.13 -13.10
C LEU A 123 3.59 3.82 -14.58
N THR A 124 4.35 2.78 -14.92
CA THR A 124 4.54 2.31 -16.29
C THR A 124 4.28 0.82 -16.35
N ARG A 125 3.22 0.43 -17.07
CA ARG A 125 2.92 -0.98 -17.35
C ARG A 125 3.89 -1.49 -18.40
N ARG A 126 4.81 -2.39 -18.04
CA ARG A 126 5.88 -2.83 -18.95
C ARG A 126 5.36 -3.57 -20.18
N SER A 127 4.24 -4.29 -20.05
CA SER A 127 3.66 -5.09 -21.14
C SER A 127 3.05 -4.24 -22.26
N SER A 128 2.44 -3.10 -21.94
CA SER A 128 1.76 -2.23 -22.91
C SER A 128 2.46 -0.89 -23.16
N GLY A 129 3.34 -0.46 -22.26
CA GLY A 129 3.89 0.89 -22.25
C GLY A 129 2.91 1.96 -21.75
N GLU A 130 1.76 1.58 -21.18
CA GLU A 130 0.81 2.50 -20.58
C GLU A 130 1.45 3.25 -19.40
N VAL A 131 1.29 4.57 -19.37
CA VAL A 131 1.88 5.45 -18.36
C VAL A 131 0.81 6.29 -17.69
N VAL A 132 0.86 6.37 -16.37
CA VAL A 132 0.06 7.29 -15.55
C VAL A 132 1.01 8.11 -14.68
N THR A 133 0.76 9.41 -14.58
CA THR A 133 1.56 10.34 -13.78
C THR A 133 0.65 11.15 -12.85
N ASP A 134 1.01 11.18 -11.57
CA ASP A 134 0.27 11.85 -10.51
C ASP A 134 1.18 12.76 -9.69
N ASN A 135 0.61 13.82 -9.12
CA ASN A 135 1.36 14.83 -8.36
C ASN A 135 0.76 15.03 -6.97
N PHE A 136 1.60 14.96 -5.94
CA PHE A 136 1.21 15.04 -4.53
C PHE A 136 1.99 16.14 -3.82
N ALA A 137 1.28 17.15 -3.30
CA ALA A 137 1.86 18.27 -2.58
C ALA A 137 2.28 17.89 -1.15
N LEU A 138 3.28 17.02 -1.03
CA LEU A 138 3.85 16.53 0.23
C LEU A 138 5.24 17.15 0.42
N ALA A 139 5.33 18.22 1.22
CA ALA A 139 6.59 18.94 1.47
C ALA A 139 7.46 18.31 2.59
N MET A 140 7.08 17.12 3.07
CA MET A 140 7.68 16.45 4.23
C MET A 140 8.81 15.48 3.83
N ASP A 141 9.70 15.19 4.77
CA ASP A 141 10.75 14.18 4.60
C ASP A 141 10.16 12.78 4.78
N LEU A 142 10.40 11.90 3.79
CA LEU A 142 9.86 10.54 3.77
C LEU A 142 10.97 9.48 3.92
N VAL A 143 10.64 8.33 4.52
CA VAL A 143 11.47 7.12 4.64
C VAL A 143 10.74 5.89 4.07
N THR A 144 11.41 4.81 3.68
CA THR A 144 10.75 3.68 2.97
C THR A 144 9.89 2.77 3.83
N THR A 145 8.80 2.27 3.25
CA THR A 145 7.92 1.25 3.82
C THR A 145 7.51 0.25 2.75
N GLU A 146 7.37 -1.02 3.11
CA GLU A 146 6.78 -2.05 2.26
C GLU A 146 5.69 -2.75 3.05
N SER A 147 4.58 -3.10 2.42
CA SER A 147 3.58 -3.88 3.12
C SER A 147 2.83 -4.84 2.21
N LYS A 148 2.33 -5.90 2.86
CA LYS A 148 1.55 -6.95 2.26
C LYS A 148 0.39 -7.30 3.18
N SER A 149 -0.81 -6.89 2.78
CA SER A 149 -2.05 -7.37 3.38
C SER A 149 -2.56 -8.55 2.56
N LEU A 150 -2.60 -9.73 3.18
CA LEU A 150 -3.23 -10.94 2.64
C LEU A 150 -4.63 -11.14 3.22
#